data_AF-A0A1L9P0G6-F1
#
_entry.id   AF-A0A1L9P0G6-F1
#
_cell.length_a   1.000
_cell.length_b   1.000
_cell.length_c   1.000
_cell.angle_alpha   90.00
_cell.angle_beta   90.00
_cell.angle_gamma   90.00
#
_symmetry.space_group_name_H-M   'P 1'
#
loop_
_entity.id
_entity.type
_entity.pdbx_description
1 polymer ?
#
loop_
_entity_poly.entity_id
_entity_poly.type
_entity_poly.pdbx_seq_one_letter_code
_entity_poly.pdbx_strand_id
1 'polypeptide(L)'
;METLEVEIGYIQQLMDDEVSRVLKQFYCWDMLEDCASVFELDVSGITPPMTVISDLIMRKSDEYLSDAKSDRFKAVWQSLKPEQQMNLVLMISERC
;
A
#
# COMPACT_ATOMS: atom_id res chain seq x y z
N MET A 1 -15.29 -17.30 -0.33
CA MET A 1 -14.70 -16.64 0.86
C MET A 1 -13.31 -17.18 1.12
N GLU A 2 -13.09 -18.52 1.03
CA GLU A 2 -11.74 -19.12 1.06
C GLU A 2 -10.82 -18.66 -0.09
N THR A 3 -11.25 -18.77 -1.34
CA THR A 3 -10.70 -17.94 -2.45
C THR A 3 -11.10 -16.50 -2.14
N LEU A 4 -10.31 -15.46 -2.33
CA LEU A 4 -10.32 -14.15 -1.64
C LEU A 4 -9.39 -14.15 -0.42
N GLU A 5 -9.59 -15.00 0.58
CA GLU A 5 -8.67 -15.09 1.73
C GLU A 5 -7.28 -15.61 1.32
N VAL A 6 -7.24 -16.61 0.43
CA VAL A 6 -5.99 -17.15 -0.11
C VAL A 6 -5.25 -16.11 -0.94
N GLU A 7 -5.96 -15.46 -1.86
CA GLU A 7 -5.39 -14.44 -2.75
C GLU A 7 -4.89 -13.24 -1.96
N ILE A 8 -5.68 -12.69 -1.04
CA ILE A 8 -5.25 -11.53 -0.25
C ILE A 8 -4.09 -11.89 0.69
N GLY A 9 -3.99 -13.16 1.12
CA GLY A 9 -2.89 -13.64 1.95
C GLY A 9 -1.51 -13.47 1.34
N TYR A 10 -1.39 -13.36 0.00
CA TYR A 10 -0.10 -13.10 -0.65
C TYR A 10 0.51 -11.75 -0.28
N ILE A 11 -0.27 -10.79 0.19
CA ILE A 11 0.22 -9.47 0.60
C ILE A 11 1.35 -9.56 1.63
N GLN A 12 1.37 -10.57 2.50
CA GLN A 12 2.43 -10.76 3.50
C GLN A 12 3.81 -10.94 2.84
N GLN A 13 3.86 -11.55 1.66
CA GLN A 13 5.10 -11.75 0.90
C GLN A 13 5.53 -10.47 0.15
N LEU A 14 4.61 -9.50 0.01
CA LEU A 14 4.84 -8.24 -0.70
C LEU A 14 5.23 -7.10 0.25
N MET A 15 5.06 -7.29 1.57
CA MET A 15 5.38 -6.32 2.63
C MET A 15 6.87 -6.38 2.99
N ASP A 16 7.72 -5.76 2.16
CA ASP A 16 9.16 -5.68 2.40
C ASP A 16 9.61 -4.31 2.96
N ASP A 17 10.92 -4.11 3.05
CA ASP A 17 11.53 -2.88 3.55
C ASP A 17 11.13 -1.64 2.73
N GLU A 18 10.88 -1.81 1.43
CA GLU A 18 10.47 -0.71 0.56
C GLU A 18 9.06 -0.26 0.91
N VAL A 19 8.12 -1.20 1.05
CA VAL A 19 6.75 -0.89 1.50
C VAL A 19 6.78 -0.28 2.91
N SER A 20 7.58 -0.85 3.80
CA SER A 20 7.75 -0.36 5.18
C SER A 20 8.28 1.08 5.23
N ARG A 21 9.16 1.46 4.30
CA ARG A 21 9.68 2.83 4.20
C ARG A 21 8.59 3.81 3.75
N VAL A 22 7.75 3.45 2.77
CA VAL A 22 6.65 4.32 2.35
C VAL A 22 5.57 4.39 3.42
N LEU A 23 5.32 3.30 4.15
CA LEU A 23 4.41 3.30 5.30
C LEU A 23 4.87 4.27 6.40
N LYS A 24 6.19 4.39 6.63
CA LYS A 24 6.71 5.43 7.54
C LYS A 24 6.40 6.85 7.05
N GLN A 25 6.41 7.09 5.73
CA GLN A 25 6.03 8.38 5.16
C GLN A 25 4.55 8.67 5.35
N PHE A 26 3.69 7.66 5.29
CA PHE A 26 2.26 7.79 5.60
C PHE A 26 2.04 8.38 7.00
N TYR A 27 2.74 7.89 8.03
CA TYR A 27 2.60 8.43 9.39
C TYR A 27 3.08 9.88 9.54
N CYS A 28 3.89 10.38 8.61
CA CYS A 28 4.36 11.77 8.61
C CYS A 28 3.56 12.67 7.66
N TRP A 29 2.59 12.13 6.91
CA TRP A 29 1.91 12.84 5.83
C TRP A 29 1.07 14.01 6.36
N ASP A 30 0.25 13.77 7.38
CA ASP A 30 -0.57 14.82 7.99
C ASP A 30 0.31 15.97 8.52
N MET A 31 1.44 15.64 9.15
CA MET A 31 2.39 16.65 9.64
C MET A 31 3.05 17.44 8.48
N LEU A 32 3.28 16.80 7.33
CA LEU A 32 3.77 17.49 6.12
C LEU A 32 2.71 18.46 5.59
N GLU A 33 1.44 18.05 5.52
CA GLU A 33 0.33 18.90 5.07
C GLU A 33 0.14 20.10 5.99
N ASP A 34 0.18 19.89 7.31
CA ASP A 34 0.12 20.95 8.31
C ASP A 34 1.27 21.95 8.15
N CYS A 35 2.52 21.45 8.03
CA CYS A 35 3.68 22.30 7.81
C CYS A 35 3.57 23.07 6.49
N ALA A 36 3.13 22.41 5.41
CA ALA A 36 2.99 23.03 4.11
C ALA A 36 2.00 24.19 4.13
N SER A 37 0.88 24.05 4.85
CA SER A 37 -0.08 25.14 5.04
C SER A 37 0.50 26.31 5.84
N VAL A 38 1.36 26.08 6.84
CA VAL A 38 1.95 27.15 7.67
C VAL A 38 3.03 27.92 6.93
N PHE A 39 3.84 27.22 6.12
CA PHE A 39 5.00 27.78 5.44
C PHE A 39 4.75 28.11 3.95
N GLU A 40 3.49 28.03 3.49
CA GLU A 40 3.09 28.25 2.10
C GLU A 40 3.89 27.38 1.10
N LEU A 41 4.19 26.13 1.48
CA LEU A 41 4.91 25.18 0.62
C LEU A 41 3.92 24.49 -0.32
N ASP A 42 4.28 24.43 -1.60
CA ASP A 42 3.55 23.61 -2.58
C ASP A 42 3.98 22.15 -2.47
N VAL A 43 3.09 21.32 -1.93
CA VAL A 43 3.23 19.86 -1.84
C VAL A 43 2.31 19.12 -2.80
N SER A 44 1.57 19.82 -3.67
CA SER A 44 0.60 19.21 -4.59
C SER A 44 1.25 18.27 -5.63
N GLY A 45 2.54 18.47 -5.90
CA GLY A 45 3.34 17.58 -6.76
C GLY A 45 3.82 16.29 -6.09
N ILE A 46 3.58 16.12 -4.79
CA ILE A 46 4.00 14.92 -4.05
C ILE A 46 2.84 13.93 -4.04
N THR A 47 3.07 12.74 -4.59
CA THR A 47 2.07 11.66 -4.57
C THR A 47 1.79 11.21 -3.13
N PRO A 48 0.51 11.13 -2.71
CA PRO A 48 0.17 10.67 -1.37
C PRO A 48 0.70 9.26 -1.08
N PRO A 49 1.25 8.99 0.12
CA PRO A 49 1.83 7.69 0.46
C PRO A 49 0.86 6.52 0.27
N MET A 50 -0.45 6.71 0.50
CA MET A 50 -1.46 5.65 0.27
C MET A 50 -1.50 5.19 -1.20
N THR A 51 -1.43 6.13 -2.14
CA THR A 51 -1.39 5.82 -3.58
C THR A 51 -0.09 5.09 -3.92
N VAL A 52 1.04 5.60 -3.41
CA VAL A 52 2.36 4.98 -3.63
C VAL A 52 2.40 3.56 -3.08
N ILE A 53 1.84 3.29 -1.90
CA ILE A 53 1.77 1.95 -1.30
C ILE A 53 0.95 1.00 -2.17
N SER A 54 -0.22 1.45 -2.65
CA SER A 54 -1.08 0.60 -3.49
C SER A 54 -0.40 0.22 -4.82
N ASP A 55 0.19 1.21 -5.50
CA ASP A 55 0.93 0.99 -6.74
C ASP A 55 2.17 0.10 -6.52
N LEU A 56 2.85 0.29 -5.39
CA LEU A 56 4.01 -0.50 -5.02
C LEU A 56 3.64 -1.97 -4.78
N ILE A 57 2.54 -2.24 -4.07
CA ILE A 57 2.04 -3.59 -3.84
C ILE A 57 1.65 -4.26 -5.16
N MET A 58 1.00 -3.52 -6.07
CA MET A 58 0.67 -4.01 -7.42
C MET A 58 1.92 -4.36 -8.21
N ARG A 59 2.94 -3.50 -8.23
CA ARG A 59 4.22 -3.77 -8.88
C ARG A 59 4.92 -5.00 -8.28
N LYS A 60 4.99 -5.08 -6.95
CA LYS A 60 5.61 -6.21 -6.26
C LYS A 60 4.88 -7.53 -6.52
N SER A 61 3.56 -7.50 -6.71
CA SER A 61 2.84 -8.71 -7.08
C SER A 61 3.31 -9.29 -8.41
N ASP A 62 3.70 -8.46 -9.38
CA ASP A 62 4.31 -8.93 -10.64
C ASP A 62 5.74 -9.44 -10.46
N GLU A 63 6.49 -8.84 -9.54
CA GLU A 63 7.89 -9.17 -9.33
C GLU A 63 8.07 -10.47 -8.54
N TYR A 64 7.20 -10.74 -7.58
CA TYR A 64 7.39 -11.81 -6.59
C TYR A 64 6.39 -12.97 -6.69
N LEU A 65 5.25 -12.79 -7.36
CA LEU A 65 4.28 -13.86 -7.57
C LEU A 65 4.38 -14.40 -9.01
N SER A 66 4.04 -15.66 -9.21
CA SER A 66 3.80 -16.18 -10.57
C SER A 66 2.64 -15.42 -11.25
N ASP A 67 2.67 -15.25 -12.57
CA ASP A 67 1.64 -14.55 -13.35
C ASP A 67 0.19 -14.85 -12.90
N ALA A 68 -0.18 -16.14 -12.84
CA ALA A 68 -1.53 -16.55 -12.45
C ALA A 68 -1.91 -16.18 -11.00
N LYS A 69 -0.93 -16.04 -10.10
CA LYS A 69 -1.15 -15.56 -8.72
C LYS A 69 -1.19 -14.03 -8.68
N SER A 70 -0.32 -13.35 -9.44
CA SER A 70 -0.34 -11.89 -9.59
C SER A 70 -1.72 -11.45 -10.10
N ASP A 71 -2.20 -12.02 -11.20
CA ASP A 71 -3.50 -11.67 -11.79
C ASP A 71 -4.66 -11.82 -10.80
N ARG A 72 -4.71 -12.94 -10.08
CA ARG A 72 -5.75 -13.18 -9.07
C ARG A 72 -5.62 -12.24 -7.88
N PHE A 73 -4.41 -12.01 -7.39
CA PHE A 73 -4.16 -11.04 -6.31
C PHE A 73 -4.61 -9.65 -6.70
N LYS A 74 -4.19 -9.17 -7.88
CA LYS A 74 -4.52 -7.84 -8.40
C LYS A 74 -6.02 -7.64 -8.57
N ALA A 75 -6.72 -8.64 -9.11
CA ALA A 75 -8.18 -8.58 -9.25
C ALA A 75 -8.87 -8.37 -7.89
N VAL A 76 -8.40 -9.07 -6.85
CA VAL A 76 -8.91 -8.89 -5.49
C VAL A 76 -8.50 -7.54 -4.92
N TRP A 77 -7.22 -7.18 -5.01
CA TRP A 77 -6.67 -5.92 -4.50
C TRP A 77 -7.39 -4.71 -5.07
N GLN A 78 -7.60 -4.66 -6.39
CA GLN A 78 -8.28 -3.57 -7.09
C GLN A 78 -9.79 -3.52 -6.81
N SER A 79 -10.39 -4.61 -6.34
CA SER A 79 -11.80 -4.62 -5.92
C SER A 79 -12.01 -3.95 -4.54
N LEU A 80 -10.94 -3.79 -3.76
CA LEU A 80 -10.97 -3.14 -2.47
C LEU A 80 -10.94 -1.62 -2.61
N LYS A 81 -11.63 -0.93 -1.71
CA LYS A 81 -11.48 0.52 -1.56
C LYS A 81 -10.08 0.87 -1.04
N PRO A 82 -9.53 2.05 -1.36
CA PRO A 82 -8.23 2.48 -0.84
C PRO A 82 -8.08 2.36 0.69
N GLU A 83 -9.12 2.71 1.45
CA GLU A 83 -9.14 2.56 2.91
C GLU A 83 -9.02 1.09 3.36
N GLN A 84 -9.64 0.16 2.64
CA GLN A 84 -9.57 -1.27 2.94
C GLN A 84 -8.19 -1.83 2.61
N GLN A 85 -7.61 -1.40 1.48
CA GLN A 85 -6.22 -1.71 1.13
C GLN A 85 -5.27 -1.24 2.23
N MET A 86 -5.43 -0.01 2.70
CA MET A 86 -4.57 0.56 3.73
C MET A 86 -4.73 -0.14 5.08
N ASN A 87 -5.95 -0.49 5.48
CA ASN A 87 -6.21 -1.25 6.70
C ASN A 87 -5.53 -2.63 6.69
N LEU A 88 -5.48 -3.29 5.53
CA LEU A 88 -4.76 -4.56 5.39
C LEU A 88 -3.25 -4.37 5.54
N VAL A 89 -2.69 -3.33 4.91
CA VAL A 89 -1.26 -2.99 5.04
C VAL A 89 -0.89 -2.72 6.50
N LEU A 90 -1.68 -1.91 7.19
CA LEU A 90 -1.48 -1.57 8.61
C LEU A 90 -1.55 -2.82 9.49
N MET A 91 -2.62 -3.62 9.36
CA MET A 91 -2.80 -4.84 10.15
C MET A 91 -1.63 -5.82 10.01
N ILE A 92 -1.01 -5.88 8.83
CA ILE A 92 0.09 -6.80 8.56
C ILE A 92 1.41 -6.22 9.04
N SER A 93 1.61 -4.91 8.87
CA SER A 93 2.79 -4.23 9.40
C SER A 93 2.92 -4.32 10.93
N GLU A 94 1.79 -4.38 11.65
CA GLU A 94 1.75 -4.56 13.11
C GLU A 94 2.05 -6.00 13.56
N ARG A 95 2.06 -6.97 12.63
CA ARG A 95 2.30 -8.40 12.91
C ARG A 95 3.70 -8.87 12.51
N CYS A 96 4.47 -8.04 11.82
CA CYS A 96 5.84 -8.29 11.40
C CYS A 96 6.84 -7.63 12.36
#